data_AF-A0A8J3BNU0-F1
#
_entry.id   AF-A0A8J3BNU0-F1
#
_cell.length_a   1.000
_cell.length_b   1.000
_cell.length_c   1.000
_cell.angle_alpha   90.00
_cell.angle_beta   90.00
_cell.angle_gamma   90.00
#
_symmetry.space_group_name_H-M   'P 1'
#
loop_
_entity.id
_entity.type
_entity.pdbx_description
1 polymer ?
#
loop_
_entity_poly.entity_id
_entity_poly.type
_entity_poly.pdbx_seq_one_letter_code
_entity_poly.pdbx_strand_id
1 'polypeptide(L)' 'MDTADEAQRLRTEVGRLAHDLANALGIVQNYVAFLADDLPEDPGHPARADLPPLETATARAVALVQDLQEVATAGT' A
#
# COMPACT_ATOMS: atom_id res chain seq x y z
N MET A 1 -4.17 25.08 22.36
CA MET A 1 -3.43 23.84 22.12
C MET A 1 -2.07 24.24 21.61
N ASP A 2 -0.99 23.65 22.13
CA ASP A 2 0.35 23.91 21.61
C ASP A 2 0.45 23.29 20.20
N THR A 3 0.98 24.03 19.24
CA THR A 3 1.22 23.55 17.87
C THR A 3 2.12 22.30 17.84
N ALA A 4 2.98 22.13 18.85
CA ALA A 4 3.80 20.93 19.00
C ALA A 4 2.95 19.68 19.36
N ASP A 5 1.96 19.83 20.23
CA ASP A 5 1.03 18.76 20.61
C ASP A 5 0.15 18.33 19.43
N GLU A 6 -0.29 19.31 18.62
CA GLU A 6 -1.09 19.03 17.42
C GLU A 6 -0.27 18.30 16.36
N ALA A 7 0.97 18.73 16.12
CA ALA A 7 1.88 18.05 15.20
C ALA A 7 2.20 16.61 15.66
N GLN A 8 2.36 16.37 16.96
CA GLN A 8 2.60 15.03 17.49
C GLN A 8 1.39 14.11 17.36
N ARG A 9 0.18 14.63 17.60
CA ARG A 9 -1.08 13.88 17.38
C ARG A 9 -1.24 13.50 15.91
N LEU A 10 -1.03 14.46 15.01
CA LEU A 10 -1.10 14.22 13.57
C LEU A 10 -0.11 13.14 13.12
N ARG A 11 1.16 13.21 13.56
CA ARG A 11 2.16 12.17 13.26
C ARG A 11 1.73 10.78 13.75
N THR A 12 1.18 10.71 14.96
CA THR A 12 0.69 9.44 15.53
C THR A 12 -0.46 8.86 14.71
N GLU A 13 -1.43 9.69 14.33
CA GLU A 13 -2.58 9.27 13.51
C GLU A 13 -2.14 8.83 12.11
N VAL A 14 -1.26 9.60 11.46
CA VAL A 14 -0.71 9.28 10.15
C VAL A 14 0.07 7.96 10.20
N GLY A 15 0.91 7.76 11.21
CA GLY A 15 1.66 6.51 11.37
C GLY A 15 0.75 5.29 11.52
N ARG A 16 -0.32 5.41 12.33
CA ARG A 16 -1.33 4.34 12.48
C ARG A 16 -2.05 4.05 11.16
N LEU A 17 -2.55 5.08 10.48
CA LEU A 17 -3.26 4.91 9.21
C LEU A 17 -2.36 4.32 8.13
N ALA A 18 -1.10 4.75 8.07
CA ALA A 18 -0.14 4.22 7.12
C ALA A 18 0.18 2.74 7.40
N HIS A 19 0.30 2.34 8.67
CA HIS A 19 0.42 0.92 9.05
C HIS A 19 -0.80 0.10 8.62
N ASP A 20 -2.01 0.56 8.93
CA ASP A 20 -3.25 -0.14 8.56
C ASP A 20 -3.37 -0.28 7.03
N LEU A 21 -3.01 0.78 6.30
CA LEU A 21 -3.05 0.78 4.83
C LEU A 21 -1.97 -0.13 4.22
N ALA A 22 -0.76 -0.18 4.79
CA ALA A 22 0.29 -1.10 4.35
C ALA A 22 -0.16 -2.56 4.46
N ASN A 23 -0.82 -2.92 5.57
CA ASN A 23 -1.36 -4.26 5.76
C ASN A 23 -2.43 -4.60 4.71
N ALA A 24 -3.36 -3.67 4.44
CA ALA A 24 -4.39 -3.88 3.42
C ALA A 24 -3.80 -4.03 2.02
N LEU A 25 -2.80 -3.22 1.66
CA LEU A 25 -2.12 -3.32 0.38
C LEU A 25 -1.35 -4.63 0.23
N GLY A 26 -0.73 -5.13 1.31
CA GLY A 26 -0.10 -6.46 1.31
C GLY A 26 -1.08 -7.58 1.00
N ILE A 27 -2.31 -7.52 1.54
CA ILE A 27 -3.38 -8.47 1.20
C ILE A 27 -3.73 -8.39 -0.28
N VAL A 28 -3.91 -7.19 -0.83
CA VAL A 28 -4.20 -7.00 -2.27
C VAL A 28 -3.08 -7.56 -3.13
N GLN A 29 -1.82 -7.29 -2.79
CA GLN A 29 -0.66 -7.82 -3.50
C GLN A 29 -0.65 -9.35 -3.55
N ASN A 30 -0.93 -9.98 -2.40
CA ASN A 30 -1.02 -11.44 -2.33
C ASN A 30 -2.14 -11.99 -3.23
N TYR A 31 -3.32 -11.36 -3.24
CA TYR A 31 -4.41 -11.79 -4.12
C TYR A 31 -4.08 -11.59 -5.61
N VAL A 32 -3.40 -10.51 -5.98
CA VAL A 32 -2.95 -10.30 -7.37
C VAL A 32 -1.96 -11.41 -7.77
N ALA A 33 -1.02 -11.76 -6.90
CA ALA A 33 -0.10 -12.88 -7.14
C ALA A 33 -0.84 -14.22 -7.28
N PHE A 34 -1.80 -14.52 -6.39
CA PHE A 34 -2.61 -15.73 -6.51
C PHE A 34 -3.43 -15.76 -7.81
N LEU A 35 -3.97 -14.63 -8.25
CA LEU A 35 -4.66 -14.57 -9.54
C LEU A 35 -3.70 -14.82 -10.71
N ALA A 36 -2.44 -14.39 -10.62
CA ALA A 36 -1.44 -14.71 -11.65
C ALA A 36 -1.18 -16.22 -11.76
N ASP A 37 -1.14 -16.91 -10.62
CA ASP A 37 -0.94 -18.36 -10.53
C ASP A 37 -2.18 -19.16 -10.96
N ASP A 38 -3.39 -18.69 -10.57
CA ASP A 38 -4.65 -19.43 -10.78
C ASP A 38 -5.28 -19.19 -12.16
N LEU A 39 -5.04 -18.04 -12.79
CA LEU A 39 -5.61 -17.78 -14.11
C LEU A 39 -4.99 -18.70 -15.17
N PRO A 40 -5.68 -19.00 -16.28
CA PRO A 40 -5.11 -19.77 -17.41
C PRO A 40 -4.06 -18.99 -18.18
N GLU A 41 -2.86 -19.55 -18.43
CA GLU A 41 -1.71 -18.88 -19.10
C GLU A 41 -1.98 -18.36 -20.53
N ASP A 42 -3.17 -18.61 -21.07
CA ASP A 42 -3.60 -18.08 -22.36
C ASP A 42 -3.45 -16.55 -22.44
N PRO A 43 -2.62 -16.03 -23.36
CA PRO A 43 -2.44 -14.60 -23.59
C PRO A 43 -3.74 -13.87 -23.95
N GLY A 44 -4.76 -14.58 -24.43
CA GLY A 44 -6.08 -14.04 -24.74
C GLY A 44 -7.01 -13.88 -23.54
N HIS A 45 -6.62 -14.36 -22.34
CA HIS A 45 -7.49 -14.28 -21.17
C HIS A 45 -7.65 -12.82 -20.71
N PRO A 46 -8.87 -12.25 -20.75
CA PRO A 46 -9.08 -10.82 -20.54
C PRO A 46 -8.57 -10.34 -19.17
N ALA A 47 -8.75 -11.15 -18.12
CA ALA A 47 -8.26 -10.79 -16.77
C ALA A 47 -6.73 -10.83 -16.62
N ARG A 48 -5.99 -11.53 -17.50
CA ARG A 48 -4.52 -11.53 -17.44
C ARG A 48 -3.96 -10.17 -17.86
N ALA A 49 -4.63 -9.47 -18.77
CA ALA A 49 -4.22 -8.14 -19.21
C ALA A 49 -4.26 -7.11 -18.07
N ASP A 50 -5.09 -7.35 -17.05
CA ASP A 50 -5.24 -6.46 -15.89
C ASP A 50 -4.22 -6.75 -14.78
N LEU A 51 -3.52 -7.90 -14.79
CA LEU A 51 -2.56 -8.24 -13.73
C LEU A 51 -1.35 -7.30 -13.69
N PRO A 52 -0.61 -7.03 -14.80
CA PRO A 52 0.54 -6.12 -14.76
C PRO A 52 0.24 -4.71 -14.24
N PRO A 53 -0.87 -4.03 -14.66
CA PRO A 53 -1.20 -2.73 -14.10
C PRO A 53 -1.61 -2.81 -12.62
N LEU A 54 -2.28 -3.88 -12.18
CA LEU A 54 -2.60 -4.09 -10.76
C LEU A 54 -1.34 -4.28 -9.91
N GLU A 55 -0.39 -5.11 -10.34
CA GLU A 55 0.90 -5.30 -9.67
C GLU A 55 1.64 -3.97 -9.53
N THR A 56 1.74 -3.23 -10.63
CA THR A 56 2.41 -1.92 -10.68
C THR A 56 1.73 -0.91 -9.73
N ALA A 57 0.40 -0.82 -9.78
CA ALA A 57 -0.36 0.12 -8.94
C ALA A 57 -0.21 -0.22 -7.46
N THR A 58 -0.29 -1.50 -7.10
CA THR A 58 -0.18 -1.95 -5.71
C THR A 58 1.23 -1.75 -5.17
N ALA A 59 2.26 -2.05 -5.97
CA ALA A 59 3.66 -1.79 -5.60
C ALA A 59 3.93 -0.29 -5.38
N ARG A 60 3.40 0.57 -6.24
CA ARG A 60 3.52 2.03 -6.08
C ARG A 60 2.78 2.53 -4.84
N ALA A 61 1.60 1.98 -4.56
CA ALA A 61 0.85 2.34 -3.36
C ALA A 61 1.60 1.95 -2.08
N VAL A 62 2.23 0.76 -2.05
CA VAL A 62 3.05 0.34 -0.91
C VAL A 62 4.22 1.29 -0.70
N ALA A 63 4.94 1.67 -1.76
CA ALA A 63 6.06 2.61 -1.66
C ALA A 63 5.63 3.97 -1.07
N LEU A 64 4.51 4.53 -1.55
CA LEU A 64 3.97 5.79 -1.01
C LEU A 64 3.60 5.71 0.46
N VAL A 65 3.09 4.56 0.90
CA VAL A 65 2.74 4.34 2.30
C VAL A 65 3.98 4.20 3.18
N GLN A 66 5.05 3.59 2.66
CA GLN A 66 6.35 3.53 3.33
C GLN A 66 6.94 4.94 3.50
N ASP A 67 6.91 5.76 2.45
CA ASP A 67 7.34 7.17 2.53
C ASP A 67 6.53 7.93 3.59
N LEU A 68 5.22 7.69 3.67
CA LEU A 68 4.35 8.32 4.66
C LEU A 68 4.68 7.88 6.10
N GLN A 69 5.02 6.61 6.31
CA GLN A 69 5.48 6.08 7.60
C GLN A 69 6.81 6.71 8.02
N GLU A 70 7.74 6.88 7.09
CA GLU A 70 9.03 7.55 7.37
C GLU A 70 8.81 8.99 7.82
N VAL A 71 7.96 9.75 7.11
CA VAL A 71 7.62 11.13 7.50
C VAL A 71 6.94 11.18 8.87
N ALA A 72 6.07 10.22 9.19
CA ALA A 72 5.40 10.16 10.49
C ALA A 72 6.36 9.85 11.65
N THR A 73 7.46 9.15 11.37
CA THR A 73 8.43 8.68 12.39
C THR A 73 9.69 9.54 12.48
N ALA A 74 10.04 10.33 11.46
CA ALA A 74 11.24 11.17 11.41
C ALA A 74 11.32 12.29 12.46
N GLY A 75 10.29 12.47 13.30
CA GLY A 75 10.21 13.48 14.35
C GLY A 75 10.34 12.97 15.79
N THR A 76 10.64 11.68 16.01
CA THR A 76 11.00 11.09 17.32
C THR A 76 12.51 11.08 17.51
#